data_AF-A0A969TM40-F1
#
_entry.id   AF-A0A969TM40-F1
#
_cell.length_a   1.000
_cell.length_b   1.000
_cell.length_c   1.000
_cell.angle_alpha   90.00
_cell.angle_beta   90.00
_cell.angle_gamma   90.00
#
_symmetry.space_group_name_H-M   'P 1'
#
loop_
_entity.id
_entity.type
_entity.pdbx_description
1 polymer ?
#
loop_
_entity_poly.entity_id
_entity_poly.type
_entity_poly.pdbx_seq_one_letter_code
_entity_poly.pdbx_strand_id
1 'polypeptide(L)'
;MNNWEQTRNNLFGLTEGGAIVHRDKSGKVRPNWLCACEQERTLTVGLMDRVADPLNLQKAYKRVQANAGKSGVDGMEVKELSKWMRENLQSLRDELLSGIYPPSPVRGVQIPKPQGGYRQLGIPTVKDRLVQQAVHQVLSERYEKIFSENSYGFRQNRSAHQALA
;
A
#
# COMPACT_ATOMS: atom_id res chain seq x y z
N MET A 1 6.01 26.69 -34.19
CA MET A 1 6.67 25.38 -34.39
C MET A 1 7.52 25.15 -33.17
N ASN A 2 7.02 24.30 -32.28
CA ASN A 2 7.31 24.40 -30.85
C ASN A 2 8.47 23.49 -30.44
N ASN A 3 9.30 24.06 -29.58
CA ASN A 3 10.53 23.61 -28.97
C ASN A 3 10.37 22.40 -28.01
N TRP A 4 9.61 21.36 -28.41
CA TRP A 4 9.28 20.19 -27.58
C TRP A 4 9.96 18.88 -28.03
N GLU A 5 10.52 18.83 -29.23
CA GLU A 5 11.19 17.62 -29.74
C GLU A 5 12.70 17.58 -29.44
N GLN A 6 13.30 18.70 -29.02
CA GLN A 6 14.73 18.78 -28.72
C GLN A 6 15.06 18.49 -27.24
N THR A 7 14.08 18.61 -26.34
CA THR A 7 14.21 18.33 -24.90
C THR A 7 14.04 16.85 -24.52
N ARG A 8 13.71 15.98 -25.47
CA ARG A 8 13.45 14.55 -25.20
C ARG A 8 14.71 13.68 -25.19
N ASN A 9 15.85 14.18 -25.66
CA ASN A 9 17.09 13.41 -25.80
C ASN A 9 18.16 13.65 -24.71
N ASN A 10 17.83 14.37 -23.63
CA ASN A 10 18.82 14.70 -22.58
C ASN A 10 18.44 14.26 -21.15
N LEU A 11 17.62 13.21 -21.01
CA LEU A 11 17.17 12.65 -19.72
C LEU A 11 17.59 11.18 -19.52
N PHE A 12 18.74 10.79 -20.08
CA PHE A 12 19.39 9.51 -19.75
C PHE A 12 20.67 9.75 -18.95
N GLY A 13 20.49 9.79 -17.64
CA GLY A 13 21.42 9.24 -16.64
C GLY A 13 22.80 9.86 -16.50
N LEU A 14 22.92 10.92 -15.69
CA LEU A 14 24.05 11.20 -14.79
C LEU A 14 23.58 12.19 -13.72
N THR A 15 23.70 11.87 -12.43
CA THR A 15 23.84 12.91 -11.39
C THR A 15 24.83 12.45 -10.31
N GLU A 16 26.05 12.99 -10.39
CA GLU A 16 26.77 13.39 -9.17
C GLU A 16 25.91 14.47 -8.48
N GLY A 17 25.73 14.38 -7.16
CA GLY A 17 24.89 15.34 -6.41
C GLY A 17 23.55 14.81 -5.88
N GLY A 18 23.47 13.58 -5.38
CA GLY A 18 22.51 13.26 -4.33
C GLY A 18 21.15 12.63 -4.71
N ALA A 19 21.06 11.76 -5.71
CA ALA A 19 19.98 10.75 -5.80
C ALA A 19 20.35 9.54 -6.68
N ILE A 20 19.75 8.38 -6.38
CA ILE A 20 20.24 7.02 -6.69
C ILE A 20 20.01 6.58 -8.14
N VAL A 21 21.08 6.12 -8.83
CA VAL A 21 21.01 5.48 -10.16
C VAL A 21 21.13 3.95 -10.01
N HIS A 22 20.08 3.21 -10.38
CA HIS A 22 19.96 1.75 -10.12
C HIS A 22 20.73 0.83 -11.09
N ARG A 23 21.22 1.37 -12.21
CA ARG A 23 22.02 0.63 -13.20
C ARG A 23 23.35 1.32 -13.39
N ASP A 24 24.40 0.54 -13.60
CA ASP A 24 25.68 1.07 -14.03
C ASP A 24 25.61 1.57 -15.50
N LYS A 25 26.70 2.20 -15.96
CA LYS A 25 26.82 2.69 -17.34
C LYS A 25 26.77 1.58 -18.40
N SER A 26 26.83 0.31 -17.99
CA SER A 26 26.71 -0.89 -18.85
C SER A 26 25.29 -1.48 -18.86
N GLY A 27 24.33 -0.87 -18.16
CA GLY A 27 22.95 -1.33 -18.07
C GLY A 27 22.72 -2.47 -17.07
N LYS A 28 23.77 -2.92 -16.35
CA LYS A 28 23.66 -3.95 -15.31
C LYS A 28 23.29 -3.32 -13.97
N VAL A 29 22.45 -4.04 -13.21
CA VAL A 29 22.07 -3.65 -11.86
C VAL A 29 23.28 -3.83 -10.94
N ARG A 30 23.56 -2.83 -10.09
CA ARG A 30 24.74 -2.87 -9.21
C ARG A 30 24.67 -4.05 -8.23
N PRO A 31 25.78 -4.80 -8.01
CA PRO A 31 25.80 -5.93 -7.08
C PRO A 31 25.37 -5.57 -5.64
N ASN A 32 25.74 -4.38 -5.15
CA ASN A 32 25.32 -3.93 -3.81
C ASN A 32 23.80 -3.74 -3.69
N TRP A 33 23.09 -3.47 -4.80
CA TRP A 33 21.63 -3.37 -4.81
C TRP A 33 20.98 -4.76 -4.78
N LEU A 34 21.55 -5.74 -5.52
CA LEU A 34 21.13 -7.14 -5.42
C LEU A 34 21.35 -7.69 -4.00
N CYS A 35 22.48 -7.34 -3.37
CA CYS A 35 22.79 -7.72 -1.98
C CYS A 35 21.84 -7.05 -0.98
N ALA A 36 21.44 -5.79 -1.20
CA ALA A 36 20.40 -5.13 -0.41
C ALA A 36 19.03 -5.82 -0.61
N CYS A 37 18.66 -6.19 -1.84
CA CYS A 37 17.45 -6.99 -2.11
C CYS A 37 17.50 -8.39 -1.47
N GLU A 38 18.69 -8.98 -1.33
CA GLU A 38 18.90 -10.29 -0.71
C GLU A 38 18.85 -10.24 0.83
N GLN A 39 19.46 -9.19 1.44
CA GLN A 39 19.24 -8.82 2.84
C GLN A 39 17.77 -8.46 3.11
N GLU A 40 17.09 -7.84 2.14
CA GLU A 40 15.66 -7.57 2.26
C GLU A 40 14.85 -8.87 2.23
N ARG A 41 15.17 -9.85 1.37
CA ARG A 41 14.49 -11.15 1.35
C ARG A 41 14.66 -11.92 2.66
N THR A 42 15.84 -11.91 3.26
CA THR A 42 16.07 -12.54 4.58
C THR A 42 15.26 -11.88 5.71
N LEU A 43 14.93 -10.59 5.59
CA LEU A 43 14.02 -9.87 6.51
C LEU A 43 12.52 -10.09 6.20
N THR A 44 12.15 -10.89 5.19
CA THR A 44 10.74 -11.20 4.86
C THR A 44 10.20 -12.47 5.53
N VAL A 45 11.03 -13.17 6.31
CA VAL A 45 10.61 -14.38 7.01
C VAL A 45 9.53 -14.03 8.04
N GLY A 46 8.40 -14.74 7.98
CA GLY A 46 7.31 -14.62 8.95
C GLY A 46 6.45 -13.35 8.84
N LEU A 47 6.50 -12.62 7.72
CA LEU A 47 5.63 -11.44 7.54
C LEU A 47 4.15 -11.81 7.63
N MET A 48 3.76 -12.96 7.07
CA MET A 48 2.36 -13.38 7.09
C MET A 48 1.89 -13.75 8.51
N ASP A 49 2.77 -14.31 9.34
CA ASP A 49 2.50 -14.56 10.76
C ASP A 49 2.19 -13.25 11.50
N ARG A 50 2.95 -12.19 11.20
CA ARG A 50 2.70 -10.85 11.76
C ARG A 50 1.41 -10.22 11.23
N VAL A 51 1.09 -10.44 9.95
CA VAL A 51 -0.17 -9.96 9.36
C VAL A 51 -1.37 -10.66 10.02
N ALA A 52 -1.29 -11.98 10.19
CA ALA A 52 -2.32 -12.82 10.78
C ALA A 52 -2.29 -12.84 12.33
N ASP A 53 -1.42 -12.04 12.96
CA ASP A 53 -1.38 -11.91 14.41
C ASP A 53 -2.72 -11.34 14.92
N PRO A 54 -3.39 -11.96 15.91
CA PRO A 54 -4.67 -11.49 16.43
C PRO A 54 -4.65 -10.03 16.93
N LEU A 55 -3.55 -9.59 17.54
CA LEU A 55 -3.37 -8.21 18.01
C LEU A 55 -3.23 -7.24 16.83
N ASN A 56 -2.53 -7.65 15.76
CA ASN A 56 -2.45 -6.86 14.53
C ASN A 56 -3.82 -6.74 13.85
N LEU A 57 -4.55 -7.84 13.70
CA LEU A 57 -5.91 -7.84 13.16
C LEU A 57 -6.87 -7.00 14.00
N GLN A 58 -6.74 -7.00 15.33
CA GLN A 58 -7.52 -6.11 16.19
C GLN A 58 -7.17 -4.62 15.99
N LYS A 59 -5.89 -4.28 15.80
CA LYS A 59 -5.47 -2.91 15.46
C LYS A 59 -6.03 -2.50 14.10
N ALA A 60 -5.97 -3.39 13.11
CA ALA A 60 -6.55 -3.16 11.79
C ALA A 60 -8.07 -2.94 11.87
N TYR A 61 -8.78 -3.75 12.66
CA TYR A 61 -10.21 -3.59 12.92
C TYR A 61 -10.55 -2.20 13.46
N LYS A 62 -9.84 -1.72 14.50
CA LYS A 62 -10.04 -0.39 15.07
C LYS A 62 -9.83 0.71 14.03
N ARG A 63 -8.84 0.56 13.15
CA ARG A 63 -8.56 1.53 12.09
C ARG A 63 -9.65 1.53 11.00
N VAL A 64 -10.12 0.36 10.58
CA VAL A 64 -11.23 0.23 9.63
C VAL A 64 -12.52 0.83 10.22
N GLN A 65 -12.76 0.62 11.51
CA GLN A 65 -13.89 1.22 12.22
C GLN A 65 -13.81 2.75 12.23
N ALA A 66 -12.65 3.31 12.57
CA ALA A 66 -12.43 4.76 12.60
C ALA A 66 -12.53 5.42 11.21
N ASN A 67 -12.03 4.75 10.16
CA ASN A 67 -12.11 5.24 8.78
C ASN A 67 -13.54 5.23 8.23
N ALA A 68 -14.45 4.46 8.85
CA ALA A 68 -15.82 4.24 8.39
C ALA A 68 -15.85 3.85 6.89
N GLY A 69 -16.83 4.37 6.15
CA GLY A 69 -16.95 4.14 4.71
C GLY A 69 -18.05 3.14 4.35
N LYS A 70 -18.40 3.13 3.06
CA LYS A 70 -19.52 2.34 2.55
C LYS A 70 -19.18 0.85 2.49
N SER A 71 -20.22 0.02 2.46
CA SER A 71 -20.11 -1.42 2.24
C SER A 71 -19.56 -1.74 0.85
N GLY A 72 -18.94 -2.92 0.72
CA GLY A 72 -18.45 -3.46 -0.54
C GLY A 72 -19.59 -4.10 -1.35
N VAL A 73 -19.24 -5.06 -2.19
CA VAL A 73 -20.21 -5.82 -3.01
C VAL A 73 -21.10 -6.75 -2.17
N ASP A 74 -20.63 -7.15 -0.98
CA ASP A 74 -21.29 -8.05 -0.05
C ASP A 74 -22.32 -7.35 0.85
N GLY A 75 -22.43 -6.02 0.76
CA GLY A 75 -23.39 -5.23 1.52
C GLY A 75 -23.06 -5.07 3.01
N MET A 76 -22.10 -5.83 3.55
CA MET A 76 -21.72 -5.82 4.95
C MET A 76 -21.25 -4.42 5.39
N GLU A 77 -21.80 -3.93 6.48
CA GLU A 77 -21.43 -2.65 7.08
C GLU A 77 -20.32 -2.80 8.12
N VAL A 78 -19.61 -1.70 8.38
CA VAL A 78 -18.51 -1.66 9.35
C VAL A 78 -18.96 -2.06 10.76
N LYS A 79 -20.21 -1.78 11.13
CA LYS A 79 -20.80 -2.15 12.44
C LYS A 79 -20.91 -3.67 12.63
N GLU A 80 -21.04 -4.42 11.54
CA GLU A 80 -21.21 -5.88 11.56
C GLU A 80 -19.86 -6.61 11.68
N LEU A 81 -18.75 -5.90 11.41
CA LEU A 81 -17.40 -6.47 11.40
C LEU A 81 -16.99 -7.07 12.76
N SER A 82 -17.47 -6.49 13.87
CA SER A 82 -17.17 -7.00 15.21
C SER A 82 -17.76 -8.38 15.46
N LYS A 83 -18.99 -8.63 14.98
CA LYS A 83 -19.65 -9.93 15.07
C LYS A 83 -18.94 -10.93 14.17
N TRP A 84 -18.72 -10.56 12.92
CA TRP A 84 -18.04 -11.43 11.96
C TRP A 84 -16.64 -11.84 12.43
N MET A 85 -15.84 -10.91 12.98
CA MET A 85 -14.52 -11.22 13.54
C MET A 85 -14.61 -12.25 14.67
N ARG A 86 -15.57 -12.13 15.60
CA ARG A 86 -15.72 -13.11 16.69
C ARG A 86 -15.99 -14.53 16.18
N GLU A 87 -16.70 -14.65 15.06
CA GLU A 87 -17.09 -15.93 14.47
C GLU A 87 -16.03 -16.49 13.52
N ASN A 88 -15.24 -15.64 12.86
CA ASN A 88 -14.40 -16.03 11.71
C ASN A 88 -12.91 -15.75 11.89
N LEU A 89 -12.46 -15.16 13.01
CA LEU A 89 -11.06 -14.76 13.19
C LEU A 89 -10.08 -15.93 12.98
N GLN A 90 -10.37 -17.10 13.53
CA GLN A 90 -9.46 -18.24 13.39
C GLN A 90 -9.39 -18.74 11.94
N SER A 91 -10.54 -18.91 11.28
CA SER A 91 -10.60 -19.29 9.85
C SER A 91 -9.85 -18.28 8.97
N LEU A 92 -10.06 -16.99 9.20
CA LEU A 92 -9.34 -15.93 8.48
C LEU A 92 -7.83 -16.09 8.65
N ARG A 93 -7.35 -16.33 9.87
CA ARG A 93 -5.91 -16.52 10.13
C ARG A 93 -5.38 -17.73 9.38
N ASP A 94 -6.08 -18.85 9.42
CA ASP A 94 -5.66 -20.08 8.76
C ASP A 94 -5.63 -19.89 7.23
N GLU A 95 -6.61 -19.20 6.66
CA GLU A 95 -6.66 -18.83 5.24
C GLU A 95 -5.51 -17.90 4.83
N LEU A 96 -5.18 -16.92 5.68
CA LEU A 96 -4.09 -15.98 5.47
C LEU A 96 -2.72 -16.69 5.53
N LEU A 97 -2.51 -17.56 6.52
CA LEU A 97 -1.26 -18.30 6.70
C LEU A 97 -1.04 -19.37 5.61
N SER A 98 -2.12 -20.02 5.16
CA SER A 98 -2.06 -20.99 4.06
C SER A 98 -2.04 -20.34 2.67
N GLY A 99 -2.29 -19.03 2.57
CA GLY A 99 -2.27 -18.28 1.32
C GLY A 99 -3.50 -18.53 0.43
N ILE A 100 -4.58 -19.07 0.98
CA ILE A 100 -5.81 -19.41 0.24
C ILE A 100 -6.94 -18.38 0.43
N TYR A 101 -6.72 -17.32 1.21
CA TYR A 101 -7.71 -16.26 1.43
C TYR A 101 -8.21 -15.69 0.08
N PRO A 102 -9.51 -15.79 -0.26
CA PRO A 102 -10.05 -15.31 -1.52
C PRO A 102 -10.54 -13.86 -1.40
N PRO A 103 -9.86 -12.86 -2.00
CA PRO A 103 -10.33 -11.48 -1.96
C PRO A 103 -11.63 -11.32 -2.76
N SER A 104 -12.57 -10.52 -2.25
CA SER A 104 -13.82 -10.25 -2.97
C SER A 104 -13.64 -9.14 -4.02
N PRO A 105 -14.47 -9.13 -5.09
CA PRO A 105 -14.42 -8.05 -6.07
C PRO A 105 -14.78 -6.69 -5.44
N VAL A 106 -14.15 -5.63 -5.93
CA VAL A 106 -14.40 -4.26 -5.44
C VAL A 106 -15.69 -3.68 -6.03
N ARG A 107 -16.45 -2.95 -5.23
CA ARG A 107 -17.67 -2.28 -5.68
C ARG A 107 -17.33 -0.97 -6.37
N GLY A 108 -17.69 -0.84 -7.65
CA GLY A 108 -17.52 0.38 -8.43
C GLY A 108 -18.55 1.44 -8.06
N VAL A 109 -18.10 2.66 -7.75
CA VAL A 109 -18.96 3.83 -7.48
C VAL A 109 -18.44 5.04 -8.23
N GLN A 110 -19.33 5.73 -8.95
CA GLN A 110 -19.02 7.02 -9.58
C GLN A 110 -19.33 8.16 -8.60
N ILE A 111 -18.36 9.05 -8.39
CA ILE A 111 -18.53 10.27 -7.60
C ILE A 111 -18.24 11.47 -8.49
N PRO A 112 -19.10 12.50 -8.52
CA PRO A 112 -18.87 13.70 -9.32
C PRO A 112 -17.61 14.45 -8.83
N LYS A 113 -16.81 14.97 -9.76
CA LYS A 113 -15.71 15.87 -9.43
C LYS A 113 -16.24 17.31 -9.29
N PRO A 114 -15.59 18.17 -8.49
CA PRO A 114 -16.00 19.58 -8.34
C PRO A 114 -16.03 20.38 -9.64
N GLN A 115 -15.15 20.06 -10.60
CA GLN A 115 -15.04 20.78 -11.89
C GLN A 115 -15.56 19.96 -13.09
N GLY A 116 -16.49 19.02 -12.85
CA GLY A 116 -17.12 18.21 -13.90
C GLY A 116 -16.47 16.85 -14.13
N GLY A 117 -17.26 15.93 -14.70
CA GLY A 117 -16.91 14.52 -14.88
C GLY A 117 -17.03 13.68 -13.59
N TYR A 118 -16.67 12.39 -13.70
CA TYR A 118 -16.78 11.43 -12.61
C TYR A 118 -15.42 10.86 -12.19
N ARG A 119 -15.29 10.53 -10.91
CA ARG A 119 -14.22 9.70 -10.35
C ARG A 119 -14.79 8.32 -10.06
N GLN A 120 -14.23 7.31 -10.71
CA GLN A 120 -14.51 5.91 -10.37
C GLN A 120 -13.75 5.57 -9.08
N LEU A 121 -14.48 5.11 -8.06
CA LEU A 121 -13.91 4.51 -6.86
C LEU A 121 -14.18 3.02 -6.83
N GLY A 122 -13.20 2.25 -6.37
CA GLY A 122 -13.37 0.85 -5.98
C GLY A 122 -13.48 0.77 -4.46
N ILE A 123 -14.59 0.25 -3.95
CA ILE A 123 -14.84 0.07 -2.53
C ILE A 123 -14.71 -1.43 -2.21
N PRO A 124 -13.64 -1.89 -1.55
CA PRO A 124 -13.50 -3.28 -1.13
C PRO A 124 -14.53 -3.63 -0.06
N THR A 125 -14.76 -4.93 0.15
CA THR A 125 -15.56 -5.42 1.27
C THR A 125 -14.91 -5.04 2.60
N VAL A 126 -15.69 -5.00 3.67
CA VAL A 126 -15.15 -4.63 4.99
C VAL A 126 -14.09 -5.63 5.45
N LYS A 127 -14.26 -6.91 5.11
CA LYS A 127 -13.30 -8.00 5.36
C LYS A 127 -11.99 -7.75 4.61
N ASP A 128 -12.06 -7.41 3.33
CA ASP A 128 -10.85 -7.12 2.54
C ASP A 128 -10.14 -5.86 3.05
N ARG A 129 -10.88 -4.83 3.48
CA ARG A 129 -10.27 -3.64 4.09
C ARG A 129 -9.55 -3.96 5.39
N LEU A 130 -10.07 -4.89 6.19
CA LEU A 130 -9.40 -5.39 7.39
C LEU A 130 -8.06 -6.04 7.03
N VAL A 131 -8.07 -6.98 6.07
CA VAL A 131 -6.85 -7.68 5.63
C VAL A 131 -5.84 -6.69 5.02
N GLN A 132 -6.28 -5.81 4.13
CA GLN A 132 -5.42 -4.78 3.53
C GLN A 132 -4.80 -3.85 4.60
N GLN A 133 -5.57 -3.47 5.61
CA GLN A 133 -5.09 -2.63 6.70
C GLN A 133 -4.06 -3.37 7.57
N ALA A 134 -4.25 -4.66 7.82
CA ALA A 134 -3.31 -5.51 8.55
C ALA A 134 -1.98 -5.68 7.80
N VAL A 135 -2.05 -5.91 6.48
CA VAL A 135 -0.88 -5.94 5.59
C VAL A 135 -0.17 -4.59 5.60
N HIS A 136 -0.92 -3.49 5.45
CA HIS A 136 -0.36 -2.14 5.45
C HIS A 136 0.39 -1.82 6.76
N GLN A 137 -0.12 -2.23 7.92
CA GLN A 137 0.56 -2.02 9.21
C GLN A 137 1.95 -2.66 9.25
N VAL A 138 2.04 -3.94 8.84
CA VAL A 138 3.31 -4.68 8.83
C VAL A 138 4.29 -4.12 7.80
N LEU A 139 3.81 -3.80 6.60
CA LEU A 139 4.67 -3.30 5.52
C LEU A 139 5.13 -1.85 5.77
N SER A 140 4.30 -0.99 6.35
CA SER A 140 4.63 0.42 6.57
C SER A 140 5.83 0.57 7.51
N GLU A 141 5.93 -0.24 8.57
CA GLU A 141 7.08 -0.22 9.49
C GLU A 141 8.43 -0.43 8.78
N ARG A 142 8.41 -1.12 7.64
CA ARG A 142 9.58 -1.38 6.83
C ARG A 142 9.82 -0.28 5.81
N TYR A 143 8.80 0.03 5.02
CA TYR A 143 8.94 0.97 3.91
C TYR A 143 9.14 2.42 4.35
N GLU A 144 8.60 2.82 5.50
CA GLU A 144 8.81 4.17 6.03
C GLU A 144 10.28 4.51 6.28
N LYS A 145 11.13 3.51 6.56
CA LYS A 145 12.56 3.69 6.81
C LYS A 145 13.37 3.96 5.54
N ILE A 146 12.83 3.60 4.38
CA ILE A 146 13.54 3.69 3.09
C ILE A 146 12.89 4.67 2.12
N PHE A 147 11.72 5.19 2.44
CA PHE A 147 11.11 6.25 1.64
C PHE A 147 11.94 7.53 1.69
N SER A 148 12.05 8.20 0.53
CA SER A 148 12.67 9.51 0.41
C SER A 148 12.01 10.53 1.34
N GLU A 149 12.80 11.45 1.89
CA GLU A 149 12.30 12.59 2.67
C GLU A 149 11.37 13.50 1.85
N ASN A 150 11.56 13.54 0.52
CA ASN A 150 10.72 14.32 -0.40
C ASN A 150 9.46 13.56 -0.86
N SER A 151 9.15 12.41 -0.26
CA SER A 151 7.92 11.66 -0.49
C SER A 151 6.89 12.00 0.59
N TYR A 152 5.76 12.59 0.20
CA TYR A 152 4.74 13.10 1.14
C TYR A 152 3.37 12.42 1.04
N GLY A 153 3.10 11.70 -0.05
CA GLY A 153 1.79 11.11 -0.30
C GLY A 153 1.52 9.88 0.56
N PHE A 154 0.38 9.86 1.26
CA PHE A 154 -0.14 8.70 2.01
C PHE A 154 0.80 8.14 3.10
N ARG A 155 1.71 8.98 3.62
CA ARG A 155 2.64 8.61 4.69
C ARG A 155 2.21 9.17 6.03
N GLN A 156 2.56 8.45 7.09
CA GLN A 156 2.28 8.92 8.44
C GLN A 156 3.03 10.24 8.73
N ASN A 157 2.36 11.21 9.32
CA ASN A 157 2.91 12.53 9.68
C ASN A 157 3.46 13.36 8.50
N ARG A 158 3.12 13.01 7.25
CA ARG A 158 3.42 13.80 6.05
C ARG A 158 2.13 14.38 5.46
N SER A 159 2.20 15.56 4.85
CA SER A 159 1.03 16.20 4.21
C SER A 159 1.37 16.90 2.90
N ALA A 160 0.34 17.17 2.10
CA ALA A 160 0.50 17.90 0.83
C ALA A 160 1.07 19.32 1.03
N HIS A 161 0.79 19.98 2.17
CA HIS A 161 1.32 21.32 2.46
C HIS A 161 2.83 21.32 2.66
N GLN A 162 3.39 20.28 3.31
CA GLN A 162 4.83 20.14 3.47
C GLN A 162 5.56 19.93 2.14
N ALA A 163 4.87 19.41 1.12
CA ALA A 163 5.44 19.22 -0.21
C ALA A 163 5.59 20.54 -1.00
N LEU A 164 4.92 21.62 -0.58
CA LEU A 164 4.93 22.92 -1.24
C LEU A 164 5.96 23.89 -0.64
N ALA A 165 6.53 23.55 0.52
CA ALA A 165 7.48 24.38 1.27
C ALA A 165 8.91 24.10 0.81
#